data_AF-A0A954LRX5-F1
#
_entry.id   AF-A0A954LRX5-F1
#
_cell.length_a   1.000
_cell.length_b   1.000
_cell.length_c   1.000
_cell.angle_alpha   90.00
_cell.angle_beta   90.00
_cell.angle_gamma   90.00
#
_symmetry.space_group_name_H-M   'P 1'
#
loop_
_entity.id
_entity.type
_entity.pdbx_description
1 polymer ?
#
loop_
_entity_poly.entity_id
_entity_poly.type
_entity_poly.pdbx_seq_one_letter_code
_entity_poly.pdbx_strand_id
1 'polypeptide(L)' 'SISDRHANFIVTEEEANFDDVHRLIDLAKSRVAEQFGVELELEIQIW' A
#
# COMPACT_ATOMS: atom_id res chain seq x y z
N SER A 1 -6.02 2.79 5.26
CA SER A 1 -6.75 2.30 4.07
C SER A 1 -6.15 2.94 2.81
N ILE A 2 -6.52 2.47 1.62
CA ILE A 2 -6.19 3.17 0.36
C ILE A 2 -7.22 4.27 0.13
N SER A 3 -6.80 5.45 -0.31
CA SER A 3 -7.70 6.58 -0.55
C SER A 3 -8.67 6.31 -1.71
N ASP A 4 -9.97 6.47 -1.46
CA ASP A 4 -11.01 6.38 -2.49
C ASP A 4 -10.89 7.49 -3.55
N ARG A 5 -10.24 8.61 -3.21
CA ARG A 5 -10.02 9.73 -4.14
C ARG A 5 -8.81 9.50 -5.04
N HIS A 6 -7.77 8.82 -4.55
CA HIS A 6 -6.54 8.57 -5.30
C HIS A 6 -5.79 7.34 -4.77
N ALA A 7 -5.78 6.24 -5.53
CA ALA A 7 -5.28 4.93 -5.06
C ALA A 7 -3.79 4.88 -4.65
N ASN A 8 -2.95 5.79 -5.15
CA ASN A 8 -1.54 5.86 -4.73
C ASN A 8 -1.33 6.44 -3.32
N PHE A 9 -2.38 6.89 -2.63
CA PHE A 9 -2.27 7.41 -1.27
C PHE A 9 -2.81 6.41 -0.25
N ILE A 10 -2.00 6.13 0.76
CA ILE A 10 -2.43 5.46 1.98
C ILE A 10 -2.89 6.53 2.96
N VAL A 11 -4.08 6.35 3.52
CA VAL A 11 -4.66 7.19 4.57
C VAL A 11 -4.63 6.41 5.88
N THR A 12 -4.12 7.04 6.93
CA THR A 12 -3.99 6.46 8.27
C THR A 12 -4.96 7.15 9.24
N GLU A 13 -5.49 6.38 10.18
CA GLU A 13 -6.22 6.89 11.35
C GLU A 13 -5.26 7.03 12.55
N GLU A 14 -5.70 7.68 13.63
CA GLU A 14 -4.83 8.04 14.79
C GLU A 14 -4.03 6.88 15.40
N GLU A 15 -4.53 5.64 15.32
CA GLU A 15 -3.91 4.46 15.93
C GLU A 15 -3.08 3.60 14.95
N ALA A 16 -3.01 4.00 13.68
CA ALA A 16 -2.26 3.24 12.68
C ALA A 16 -0.76 3.32 12.94
N ASN A 17 -0.09 2.16 12.97
CA ASN A 17 1.35 2.08 13.13
C ASN A 17 2.04 1.72 11.79
N PHE A 18 3.37 1.65 11.84
CA PHE A 18 4.19 1.29 10.70
C PHE A 18 3.82 -0.09 10.10
N ASP A 19 3.60 -1.10 10.94
CA ASP A 19 3.27 -2.45 10.47
C ASP A 19 1.94 -2.46 9.71
N ASP A 20 0.96 -1.65 10.13
CA ASP A 20 -0.32 -1.54 9.44
C ASP A 20 -0.15 -0.98 8.02
N VAL A 21 0.67 0.07 7.88
CA VAL A 21 0.99 0.66 6.58
C VAL A 21 1.80 -0.30 5.73
N HIS A 22 2.82 -0.95 6.30
CA HIS A 22 3.66 -1.92 5.60
C HIS A 22 2.85 -3.10 5.07
N ARG A 23 1.98 -3.69 5.89
CA ARG A 23 1.08 -4.78 5.46
C ARG A 23 0.15 -4.34 4.34
N LEU A 24 -0.35 -3.09 4.38
CA LEU A 24 -1.22 -2.58 3.34
C LEU A 24 -0.48 -2.38 2.01
N ILE A 25 0.78 -1.94 2.06
CA ILE A 25 1.66 -1.87 0.88
C ILE A 25 1.84 -3.27 0.28
N ASP A 26 2.22 -4.26 1.09
CA ASP A 26 2.44 -5.64 0.62
C ASP A 26 1.16 -6.25 0.03
N LEU A 27 0.01 -6.00 0.66
CA LEU A 27 -1.29 -6.44 0.16
C LEU A 27 -1.59 -5.81 -1.20
N ALA A 28 -1.41 -4.50 -1.37
CA ALA A 28 -1.67 -3.81 -2.62
C ALA A 28 -0.79 -4.36 -3.77
N LYS A 29 0.51 -4.54 -3.51
CA LYS A 29 1.46 -5.13 -4.47
C LYS A 29 1.03 -6.54 -4.87
N SER A 30 0.71 -7.39 -3.89
CA SER A 30 0.31 -8.79 -4.14
C SER A 30 -0.97 -8.87 -4.99
N ARG A 31 -1.97 -8.04 -4.68
CA ARG A 31 -3.24 -8.03 -5.44
C ARG A 31 -3.06 -7.57 -6.87
N VAL A 32 -2.22 -6.56 -7.10
CA VAL A 32 -1.94 -6.08 -8.46
C VAL A 32 -1.16 -7.11 -9.28
N ALA A 33 -0.18 -7.77 -8.67
CA ALA A 33 0.55 -8.87 -9.28
C ALA A 33 -0.38 -10.03 -9.66
N GLU A 34 -1.24 -10.48 -8.74
CA GLU A 34 -2.20 -11.56 -8.97
C GLU A 34 -3.22 -11.23 -10.08
N GLN A 35 -3.75 -10.02 -10.09
CA GLN A 35 -4.84 -9.64 -11.00
C GLN A 35 -4.35 -9.23 -12.39
N PHE A 36 -3.18 -8.60 -12.48
CA PHE A 36 -2.70 -7.99 -13.72
C PHE A 36 -1.36 -8.56 -14.21
N GLY A 37 -0.67 -9.38 -13.41
CA GLY A 37 0.65 -9.91 -13.74
C GLY A 37 1.75 -8.83 -13.75
N VAL A 38 1.55 -7.73 -13.02
CA VAL A 38 2.48 -6.59 -12.96
C VAL A 38 2.98 -6.41 -11.53
N GLU A 39 4.30 -6.27 -11.39
CA GLU A 39 4.95 -5.97 -10.12
C GLU A 39 5.02 -4.46 -9.90
N LEU A 40 4.52 -3.99 -8.75
CA LEU A 40 4.62 -2.59 -8.36
C LEU A 40 5.94 -2.33 -7.62
N GLU A 41 6.63 -1.26 -8.01
CA GLU A 41 7.82 -0.77 -7.31
C GLU A 41 7.43 0.28 -6.26
N LEU A 42 8.06 0.22 -5.10
CA LEU A 42 7.82 1.20 -4.03
C LEU A 42 8.67 2.44 -4.29
N GLU A 43 8.02 3.61 -4.41
CA GLU A 43 8.70 4.89 -4.64
C GLU A 43 9.38 5.44 -3.38
N ILE A 44 8.84 5.14 -2.19
CA ILE A 44 9.30 5.69 -0.91
C ILE A 44 10.34 4.79 -0.24
N GLN A 45 11.22 5.42 0.56
CA GLN A 45 12.19 4.71 1.40
C GLN A 45 11.60 4.36 2.77
N ILE A 46 11.84 3.13 3.20
CA ILE A 46 11.51 2.61 4.53
C ILE A 46 12.82 2.52 5.32
N TRP A 47 12.86 3.07 6.54
CA TRP A 47 14.05 3.16 7.40
C TRP A 47 13.89 2.37 8.68
#